data_AF-A0A644X5X8-F1
#
_entry.id   AF-A0A644X5X8-F1
#
_cell.length_a   1.000
_cell.length_b   1.000
_cell.length_c   1.000
_cell.angle_alpha   90.00
_cell.angle_beta   90.00
_cell.angle_gamma   90.00
#
_symmetry.space_group_name_H-M   'P 1'
#
loop_
_entity.id
_entity.type
_entity.pdbx_description
1 polymer ?
#
loop_
_entity_poly.entity_id
_entity_poly.type
_entity_poly.pdbx_seq_one_letter_code
_entity_poly.pdbx_strand_id
1 'polypeptide(L)'
;MARSSSEILIRGDLRPCIVINRKALFHRWSDKSKIVEPSPMIGGHNGGVLKYTVGIIEYEDGVVTECYPYEIKFVDGKVKEYCFEN
;
A
#
# COMPACT_ATOMS: atom_id res chain seq x y z
N MET A 1 5.88 -33.43 -29.65
CA MET A 1 5.16 -32.20 -30.07
C MET A 1 5.25 -31.19 -28.93
N ALA A 2 6.17 -30.23 -29.03
CA ALA A 2 6.29 -29.15 -28.05
C ALA A 2 5.27 -28.06 -28.40
N ARG A 3 4.32 -27.81 -27.51
CA ARG A 3 3.45 -26.64 -27.59
C ARG A 3 4.09 -25.54 -26.74
N SER A 4 5.03 -24.81 -27.34
CA SER A 4 5.50 -23.54 -26.78
C SER A 4 4.34 -22.55 -26.87
N SER A 5 3.56 -22.41 -25.80
CA SER A 5 2.56 -21.34 -25.68
C SER A 5 3.30 -20.12 -25.13
N SER A 6 3.75 -19.24 -26.03
CA SER A 6 4.29 -17.94 -25.66
C SER A 6 3.12 -17.04 -25.25
N GLU A 7 2.70 -17.13 -23.99
CA GLU A 7 1.71 -16.19 -23.45
C GLU A 7 2.39 -14.83 -23.26
N ILE A 8 1.99 -13.85 -24.07
CA ILE A 8 2.35 -12.44 -23.85
C ILE A 8 1.47 -11.96 -22.69
N LEU A 9 2.00 -12.09 -21.48
CA LEU A 9 1.36 -11.54 -20.29
C LEU A 9 1.58 -10.03 -20.28
N ILE A 10 0.61 -9.25 -20.74
CA ILE A 10 0.59 -7.79 -20.49
C ILE A 10 0.29 -7.63 -19.00
N ARG A 11 1.35 -7.62 -18.18
CA ARG A 11 1.25 -7.38 -16.75
C ARG A 11 0.77 -5.94 -16.57
N GLY A 12 -0.40 -5.74 -15.98
CA GLY A 12 -0.76 -4.43 -15.45
C GLY A 12 0.34 -3.95 -14.50
N ASP A 13 0.64 -2.65 -14.50
CA ASP A 13 1.78 -2.01 -13.84
C ASP A 13 1.75 -2.03 -12.29
N LEU A 14 0.98 -2.94 -11.70
CA LEU A 14 0.87 -3.08 -10.24
C LEU A 14 2.20 -3.55 -9.66
N ARG A 15 2.61 -2.90 -8.56
CA ARG A 15 3.87 -3.23 -7.90
C ARG A 15 3.64 -4.36 -6.90
N PRO A 16 4.31 -5.52 -7.03
CA PRO A 16 4.26 -6.54 -5.99
C PRO A 16 4.91 -6.04 -4.70
N CYS A 17 4.31 -6.38 -3.57
CA CYS A 17 4.77 -6.00 -2.24
C CYS A 17 4.51 -7.10 -1.21
N ILE A 18 5.15 -6.96 -0.06
CA ILE A 18 4.85 -7.73 1.15
C ILE A 18 4.29 -6.76 2.18
N VAL A 19 3.13 -7.09 2.76
CA VAL A 19 2.47 -6.32 3.82
C VAL A 19 2.24 -7.23 5.01
N ILE A 20 2.88 -6.93 6.14
CA ILE A 20 2.83 -7.75 7.38
C ILE A 20 3.04 -9.24 7.06
N ASN A 21 4.15 -9.57 6.38
CA ASN A 21 4.53 -10.93 5.97
C ASN A 21 3.58 -11.64 4.99
N ARG A 22 2.60 -10.93 4.39
CA ARG A 22 1.70 -11.48 3.35
C ARG A 22 2.01 -10.84 1.99
N LYS A 23 1.98 -11.63 0.92
CA LYS A 23 2.17 -11.13 -0.45
C LYS A 23 0.93 -10.37 -0.91
N ALA A 24 1.15 -9.24 -1.59
CA ALA A 24 0.07 -8.42 -2.12
C ALA A 24 0.50 -7.67 -3.40
N LEU A 25 -0.47 -7.17 -4.15
CA LEU A 25 -0.30 -6.19 -5.21
C LEU A 25 -0.66 -4.80 -4.67
N PHE A 26 0.24 -3.83 -4.85
CA PHE A 26 -0.04 -2.44 -4.53
C PHE A 26 -0.76 -1.78 -5.70
N HIS A 27 -1.92 -1.18 -5.41
CA HIS A 27 -2.76 -0.48 -6.37
C HIS A 27 -2.43 1.00 -6.43
N ARG A 28 -2.52 1.70 -5.30
CA ARG A 28 -2.32 3.15 -5.21
C ARG A 28 -2.22 3.63 -3.76
N TRP A 29 -1.71 4.84 -3.60
CA TRP A 29 -1.90 5.62 -2.37
C TRP A 29 -3.31 6.24 -2.32
N SER A 30 -3.83 6.40 -1.12
CA SER A 30 -5.06 7.12 -0.82
C SER A 30 -4.85 8.01 0.39
N ASP A 31 -5.11 9.31 0.24
CA ASP A 31 -5.16 10.24 1.35
C ASP A 31 -6.52 10.19 2.04
N LYS A 32 -6.51 10.23 3.37
CA LYS A 32 -7.69 10.17 4.22
C LYS A 32 -7.71 11.35 5.16
N SER A 33 -8.92 11.79 5.50
CA SER A 33 -9.17 12.76 6.54
C SER A 33 -10.31 12.27 7.43
N LYS A 34 -10.16 12.42 8.73
CA LYS A 34 -11.20 12.10 9.71
C LYS A 34 -11.33 13.24 10.70
N ILE A 35 -12.55 13.70 10.92
CA ILE A 35 -12.86 14.65 11.98
C ILE A 35 -12.78 13.90 13.31
N VAL A 36 -12.01 14.46 14.24
CA VAL A 36 -11.91 14.01 15.62
C VAL A 36 -12.63 15.04 16.47
N GLU A 37 -13.81 14.69 16.97
CA GLU A 37 -14.60 15.56 17.83
C GLU A 37 -13.83 15.91 19.12
N PRO A 38 -14.06 17.09 19.71
CA PRO A 38 -13.51 17.43 21.02
C PRO A 38 -13.96 16.43 22.10
N SER A 39 -13.12 16.24 23.11
CA SER A 39 -13.47 15.44 24.28
C SER A 39 -14.51 16.18 25.13
N PRO A 40 -15.57 15.52 25.61
CA PRO A 40 -16.58 16.14 26.46
C PRO A 40 -16.13 16.35 27.92
N MET A 41 -14.94 15.85 28.29
CA MET A 41 -14.43 15.91 29.67
C MET A 41 -13.76 17.26 29.95
N ILE A 42 -13.89 17.77 31.18
CA ILE A 42 -13.20 18.98 31.63
C ILE A 42 -11.68 18.75 31.52
N GLY A 43 -11.00 19.62 30.77
CA GLY A 43 -9.56 19.50 30.47
C GLY A 43 -9.22 18.54 29.32
N GLY A 44 -10.22 18.05 28.57
CA GLY A 44 -10.03 17.16 27.42
C GLY A 44 -9.46 17.84 26.17
N HIS A 45 -9.10 17.05 25.15
CA HIS A 45 -8.57 17.56 23.89
C HIS A 45 -9.62 18.35 23.10
N ASN A 46 -9.18 19.38 22.37
CA ASN A 46 -10.04 20.27 21.57
C ASN A 46 -10.57 19.64 20.26
N GLY A 47 -10.21 18.39 19.99
CA GLY A 47 -10.52 17.75 18.71
C GLY A 47 -9.64 18.28 17.57
N GLY A 48 -10.03 18.01 16.32
CA GLY A 48 -9.31 18.45 15.13
C GLY A 48 -9.57 17.59 13.91
N VAL A 49 -8.69 17.68 12.92
CA VAL A 49 -8.74 16.83 11.72
C VAL A 49 -7.48 15.97 11.67
N LEU A 50 -7.67 14.66 11.75
CA LEU A 50 -6.61 13.69 11.51
C LEU A 50 -6.50 13.45 10.00
N LYS A 51 -5.34 13.76 9.43
CA LYS A 51 -5.00 13.45 8.03
C LYS A 51 -3.91 12.40 8.00
N TYR A 52 -4.06 11.40 7.14
CA TYR A 52 -3.08 10.32 6.97
C TYR A 52 -3.20 9.70 5.59
N THR A 53 -2.13 9.06 5.14
CA THR A 53 -2.06 8.36 3.85
C THR A 53 -2.01 6.86 4.10
N VAL A 54 -2.75 6.10 3.30
CA VAL A 54 -2.76 4.62 3.31
C VAL A 54 -2.43 4.08 1.92
N GLY A 55 -1.90 2.87 1.87
CA GLY A 55 -1.78 2.11 0.62
C GLY A 55 -2.98 1.20 0.41
N ILE A 56 -3.53 1.20 -0.80
CA ILE A 56 -4.54 0.24 -1.25
C ILE A 56 -3.80 -0.97 -1.83
N ILE A 57 -4.07 -2.15 -1.25
CA ILE A 57 -3.41 -3.40 -1.61
C ILE A 57 -4.43 -4.50 -1.89
N GLU A 58 -4.03 -5.52 -2.64
CA GLU A 58 -4.80 -6.74 -2.89
C GLU A 58 -3.97 -7.96 -2.54
N TYR A 59 -4.45 -8.78 -1.60
CA TYR A 59 -3.79 -10.03 -1.21
C TYR A 59 -4.03 -11.15 -2.23
N GLU A 60 -3.27 -12.24 -2.13
CA GLU A 60 -3.40 -13.42 -3.02
C GLU A 60 -4.79 -14.10 -2.98
N ASP A 61 -5.58 -13.87 -1.91
CA ASP A 61 -6.96 -14.32 -1.77
C ASP A 61 -7.98 -13.40 -2.46
N GLY A 62 -7.53 -12.33 -3.12
CA GLY A 62 -8.35 -11.32 -3.80
C GLY A 62 -8.93 -10.25 -2.88
N VAL A 63 -8.62 -10.26 -1.58
CA VAL A 63 -9.09 -9.22 -0.65
C VAL A 63 -8.37 -7.91 -0.91
N VAL A 64 -9.12 -6.86 -1.21
CA VAL A 64 -8.63 -5.48 -1.32
C VAL A 64 -8.81 -4.75 0.02
N THR A 65 -7.73 -4.19 0.56
CA THR A 65 -7.74 -3.50 1.85
C THR A 65 -6.76 -2.32 1.91
N GLU A 66 -6.84 -1.55 2.99
CA GLU A 66 -5.91 -0.48 3.34
C GLU A 66 -4.79 -1.02 4.26
N CYS A 67 -3.60 -0.44 4.14
CA CYS A 67 -2.48 -0.62 5.07
C CYS A 67 -1.69 0.68 5.23
N TYR A 68 -0.92 0.80 6.32
CA TYR A 68 -0.07 1.96 6.52
C TYR A 68 1.19 1.92 5.65
N PRO A 69 1.74 3.08 5.26
CA PRO A 69 2.93 3.13 4.39
C PRO A 69 4.13 2.34 4.91
N TYR A 70 4.36 2.34 6.24
CA TYR A 70 5.49 1.63 6.86
C TYR A 70 5.33 0.10 6.87
N GLU A 71 4.14 -0.42 6.56
CA GLU A 71 3.87 -1.86 6.48
C GLU A 71 4.23 -2.44 5.12
N ILE A 72 4.45 -1.59 4.10
CA ILE A 72 4.65 -2.01 2.71
C ILE A 72 6.14 -2.18 2.41
N LYS A 73 6.51 -3.36 1.92
CA LYS A 73 7.82 -3.63 1.32
C LYS A 73 7.66 -3.99 -0.15
N PHE A 74 8.03 -3.08 -1.06
CA PHE A 74 8.07 -3.38 -2.50
C PHE A 74 9.17 -4.39 -2.83
N VAL A 75 8.87 -5.34 -3.72
CA VAL A 75 9.80 -6.43 -4.10
C VAL A 75 10.14 -6.45 -5.59
N ASP A 76 9.70 -5.45 -6.34
CA ASP A 76 9.98 -5.31 -7.78
C ASP A 76 11.41 -4.84 -8.10
N GLY A 77 12.19 -4.48 -7.08
CA GLY A 77 13.59 -4.09 -7.25
C GLY A 77 13.80 -2.70 -7.83
N LYS A 78 12.75 -1.91 -8.11
CA LYS A 78 12.88 -0.55 -8.70
C LYS A 78 13.80 0.38 -7.90
N VAL A 79 13.87 0.20 -6.58
CA VAL A 79 14.78 0.97 -5.73
C VAL A 79 16.25 0.81 -6.13
N LYS A 80 16.63 -0.31 -6.76
CA LYS A 80 17.99 -0.58 -7.25
C LYS A 80 18.36 0.20 -8.51
N GLU A 81 17.38 0.79 -9.20
CA GLU A 81 17.61 1.65 -10.36
C GLU A 81 18.17 3.03 -9.96
N TYR A 82 18.15 3.33 -8.65
CA TYR A 82 18.67 4.57 -8.09
C TYR A 82 20.07 4.33 -7.53
N CYS A 83 21.01 5.21 -7.89
CA CYS A 83 22.30 5.31 -7.23
C CYS A 83 22.14 6.19 -5.98
N PHE A 84 22.26 5.60 -4.80
CA PHE A 84 22.38 6.36 -3.56
C PHE A 84 23.86 6.70 -3.34
N GLU A 85 24.17 7.98 -3.19
CA GLU A 85 25.49 8.40 -2.73
C GLU A 85 25.63 8.01 -1.24
N ASN A 86 26.79 7.45 -0.87
CA ASN A 86 27.13 7.10 0.51
C ASN A 86 27.65 8.31 1.28
#